data_AF-A0A1G2GXY7-F1
#
_entry.id   AF-A0A1G2GXY7-F1
#
_cell.length_a   1.000
_cell.length_b   1.000
_cell.length_c   1.000
_cell.angle_alpha   90.00
_cell.angle_beta   90.00
_cell.angle_gamma   90.00
#
_symmetry.space_group_name_H-M   'P 1'
#
loop_
_entity.id
_entity.type
_entity.pdbx_description
1 polymer ?
#
loop_
_entity_poly.entity_id
_entity_poly.type
_entity_poly.pdbx_seq_one_letter_code
_entity_poly.pdbx_strand_id
1 'polypeptide(L)'
;MGKISRDEFGKALSTLRRNGLSDADIKDIRNASSGHFDRESGGFLSGGRAMNKGEAEHLVKYLREHPSRHHLSKEQVDKVEEELKEDLND
;
A
#
# COMPACT_ATOMS: atom_id res chain seq x y z
N MET A 1 -5.88 -3.39 16.80
CA MET A 1 -5.25 -3.73 15.49
C MET A 1 -5.86 -2.80 14.47
N GLY A 2 -5.13 -1.75 14.10
CA GLY A 2 -5.56 -0.81 13.06
C GLY A 2 -5.75 -1.51 11.73
N LYS A 3 -6.65 -0.98 10.92
CA LYS A 3 -6.89 -1.43 9.55
C LYS A 3 -6.92 -0.20 8.66
N ILE A 4 -6.20 -0.24 7.55
CA ILE A 4 -6.14 0.85 6.57
C ILE A 4 -7.25 0.61 5.54
N SER A 5 -8.32 1.39 5.59
CA SER A 5 -9.34 1.41 4.55
C SER A 5 -8.77 1.82 3.19
N ARG A 6 -9.51 1.56 2.11
CA ARG A 6 -9.10 2.00 0.76
C ARG A 6 -8.88 3.51 0.69
N ASP A 7 -9.69 4.28 1.42
CA ASP A 7 -9.60 5.74 1.44
C ASP A 7 -8.37 6.21 2.24
N GLU A 8 -8.07 5.58 3.37
CA GLU A 8 -6.84 5.83 4.14
C GLU A 8 -5.61 5.45 3.32
N PHE A 9 -5.63 4.29 2.65
CA PHE A 9 -4.56 3.90 1.74
C PHE A 9 -4.38 4.91 0.59
N GLY A 10 -5.49 5.45 0.06
CA GLY A 10 -5.45 6.53 -0.92
C GLY A 10 -4.84 7.83 -0.38
N LYS A 11 -5.06 8.15 0.90
CA LYS A 11 -4.42 9.29 1.58
C LYS A 11 -2.93 9.06 1.78
N ALA A 12 -2.53 7.88 2.25
CA ALA A 12 -1.12 7.49 2.39
C ALA A 12 -0.36 7.62 1.06
N LEU A 13 -0.94 7.11 -0.04
CA LEU A 13 -0.37 7.30 -1.39
C LEU A 13 -0.26 8.77 -1.80
N SER A 14 -1.24 9.59 -1.41
CA SER A 14 -1.22 11.03 -1.69
C SER A 14 -0.15 11.76 -0.87
N THR A 15 0.07 11.35 0.38
CA THR A 15 1.17 11.86 1.22
C THR A 15 2.52 11.44 0.67
N LEU A 16 2.71 10.18 0.30
CA LEU A 16 3.92 9.69 -0.34
C LEU A 16 4.27 10.46 -1.62
N ARG A 17 3.26 10.76 -2.45
CA ARG A 17 3.43 11.61 -3.64
C ARG A 17 3.92 13.01 -3.28
N ARG A 18 3.35 13.64 -2.24
CA ARG A 18 3.82 14.94 -1.72
C ARG A 18 5.24 14.86 -1.15
N ASN A 19 5.63 13.71 -0.62
CA ASN A 19 6.96 13.43 -0.06
C ASN A 19 8.01 13.02 -1.12
N GLY A 20 7.69 13.20 -2.41
CA GLY A 20 8.63 13.08 -3.52
C GLY A 20 8.56 11.76 -4.30
N LEU A 21 7.60 10.87 -4.02
CA LEU A 21 7.37 9.70 -4.88
C LEU A 21 6.71 10.13 -6.19
N SER A 22 7.18 9.56 -7.30
CA SER A 22 6.65 9.84 -8.62
C SER A 22 5.31 9.16 -8.86
N ASP A 23 4.56 9.61 -9.87
CA ASP A 23 3.32 8.95 -10.27
C ASP A 23 3.52 7.48 -10.68
N ALA A 24 4.70 7.15 -11.19
CA ALA A 24 5.11 5.78 -11.50
C ALA A 24 5.27 4.95 -10.21
N ASP A 25 5.94 5.50 -9.19
CA ASP A 25 6.10 4.83 -7.90
C ASP A 25 4.75 4.58 -7.22
N ILE A 26 3.86 5.56 -7.22
CA ILE A 26 2.50 5.42 -6.68
C ILE A 26 1.71 4.34 -7.43
N LYS A 27 1.84 4.29 -8.76
CA LYS A 27 1.21 3.25 -9.57
C LYS A 27 1.78 1.87 -9.24
N ASP A 28 3.08 1.74 -9.04
CA ASP A 28 3.72 0.48 -8.69
C ASP A 28 3.29 -0.02 -7.30
N ILE A 29 3.22 0.87 -6.30
CA ILE A 29 2.67 0.53 -4.97
C ILE A 29 1.21 0.07 -5.11
N ARG A 30 0.39 0.80 -5.88
CA ARG A 30 -1.00 0.43 -6.12
C ARG A 30 -1.12 -0.94 -6.78
N ASN A 31 -0.30 -1.24 -7.78
CA ASN A 31 -0.27 -2.54 -8.46
C ASN A 31 0.23 -3.67 -7.56
N ALA A 32 1.17 -3.41 -6.66
CA ALA A 32 1.59 -4.39 -5.65
C ALA A 32 0.49 -4.64 -4.61
N SER A 33 -0.31 -3.62 -4.30
CA SER A 33 -1.43 -3.70 -3.37
C SER A 33 -2.75 -4.22 -3.98
N SER A 34 -2.87 -4.23 -5.31
CA SER A 34 -4.12 -4.53 -6.02
C SER A 34 -4.62 -5.95 -5.69
N GLY A 35 -3.72 -6.92 -5.51
CA GLY A 35 -4.09 -8.27 -5.04
C GLY A 35 -4.79 -8.31 -3.67
N HIS A 36 -4.63 -7.28 -2.84
CA HIS A 36 -5.28 -7.15 -1.53
C HIS A 36 -6.67 -6.52 -1.62
N PHE A 37 -6.89 -5.60 -2.57
CA PHE A 37 -8.14 -4.86 -2.74
C PHE A 37 -9.06 -5.42 -3.85
N ASP A 38 -8.52 -6.13 -4.84
CA ASP A 38 -9.21 -6.50 -6.09
C ASP A 38 -9.67 -7.97 -6.18
N ARG A 39 -9.77 -8.72 -5.05
CA ARG A 39 -10.47 -10.02 -5.05
C ARG A 39 -11.99 -9.82 -5.19
N GLU A 40 -12.41 -9.39 -6.37
CA GLU A 40 -13.74 -9.62 -6.92
C GLU A 40 -13.91 -11.12 -7.16
N SER A 41 -14.44 -11.82 -6.16
CA SER A 41 -15.08 -13.11 -6.37
C SER A 41 -16.31 -13.16 -5.49
N GLY A 42 -17.42 -12.65 -6.02
CA GLY A 42 -18.77 -13.00 -5.61
C GLY A 42 -19.41 -12.15 -4.51
N GLY A 43 -20.38 -11.33 -4.91
CA GLY A 43 -21.52 -11.00 -4.05
C GLY A 43 -21.68 -9.52 -3.73
N PHE A 44 -22.89 -9.04 -3.97
CA PHE A 44 -23.41 -7.68 -3.87
C PHE A 44 -23.43 -7.07 -2.44
N LEU A 45 -22.46 -7.42 -1.58
CA LEU A 45 -22.30 -6.98 -0.18
C LEU A 45 -20.83 -7.10 0.31
N SER A 46 -19.87 -6.41 -0.30
CA SER A 46 -18.51 -6.30 0.26
C SER A 46 -17.92 -4.90 0.06
N GLY A 47 -18.58 -3.91 0.63
CA GLY A 47 -17.88 -2.69 1.02
C GLY A 47 -16.92 -3.03 2.17
N GLY A 48 -15.65 -2.66 2.05
CA GLY A 48 -14.73 -2.61 3.21
C GLY A 48 -13.70 -3.72 3.35
N ARG A 49 -12.89 -4.01 2.31
CA ARG A 49 -11.60 -4.68 2.56
C ARG A 49 -10.55 -3.63 2.88
N ALA A 50 -10.36 -3.42 4.19
CA ALA A 50 -9.27 -2.64 4.74
C ALA A 50 -8.03 -3.55 4.88
N MET A 51 -6.85 -3.00 4.59
CA MET A 51 -5.56 -3.67 4.73
C MET A 51 -5.19 -3.75 6.22
N ASN A 52 -4.96 -4.95 6.72
CA ASN A 52 -4.47 -5.13 8.08
C ASN A 52 -2.93 -5.03 8.15
N LYS A 53 -2.39 -4.96 9.37
CA LYS A 53 -0.93 -4.86 9.59
C LYS A 53 -0.10 -5.91 8.86
N GLY A 54 -0.53 -7.18 8.87
CA GLY A 54 0.18 -8.26 8.19
C GLY A 54 0.17 -8.12 6.67
N GLU A 55 -0.90 -7.55 6.10
CA GLU A 55 -0.99 -7.26 4.67
C GLU A 55 -0.11 -6.08 4.26
N ALA A 56 -0.03 -5.04 5.09
CA ALA A 56 0.89 -3.91 4.88
C ALA A 56 2.36 -4.36 4.96
N GLU A 57 2.70 -5.18 5.97
CA GLU A 57 4.03 -5.77 6.09
C GLU A 57 4.37 -6.66 4.88
N HIS A 58 3.39 -7.42 4.39
CA HIS A 58 3.56 -8.24 3.18
C HIS A 58 3.78 -7.39 1.92
N LEU A 59 3.06 -6.26 1.77
CA LEU A 59 3.26 -5.31 0.68
C LEU A 59 4.68 -4.74 0.69
N VAL A 60 5.14 -4.24 1.84
CA VAL A 60 6.51 -3.69 1.99
C VAL A 60 7.55 -4.76 1.70
N LYS A 61 7.34 -5.98 2.24
CA LYS A 61 8.22 -7.12 1.98
C LYS A 61 8.29 -7.45 0.49
N TYR A 62 7.15 -7.48 -0.20
CA TYR A 62 7.09 -7.73 -1.65
C TYR A 62 7.89 -6.69 -2.44
N LEU A 63 7.76 -5.40 -2.11
CA LEU A 63 8.55 -4.34 -2.73
C LEU A 63 10.06 -4.57 -2.48
N ARG A 64 10.46 -4.88 -1.24
CA ARG A 64 11.87 -5.14 -0.93
C ARG A 64 12.46 -6.35 -1.66
N GLU A 65 11.69 -7.43 -1.80
CA GLU A 65 12.13 -8.69 -2.41
C GLU A 65 12.09 -8.65 -3.96
N HIS A 66 11.32 -7.74 -4.54
CA HIS A 66 11.13 -7.65 -5.99
C HIS A 66 11.43 -6.25 -6.57
N PRO A 67 12.63 -5.69 -6.35
CA PRO A 67 12.99 -4.35 -6.83
C PRO A 67 13.00 -4.24 -8.36
N SER A 68 13.05 -5.34 -9.09
CA SER A 68 12.95 -5.35 -10.57
C SER A 68 11.51 -5.24 -11.08
N ARG A 69 10.51 -5.28 -10.21
CA ARG A 69 9.07 -5.20 -10.57
C ARG A 69 8.46 -3.82 -10.34
N HIS A 70 9.24 -2.87 -9.86
CA HIS A 70 8.82 -1.49 -9.61
C HIS A 70 10.01 -0.54 -9.72
N HIS A 71 9.75 0.77 -9.64
CA HIS A 71 10.77 1.81 -9.77
C HIS A 71 11.25 2.40 -8.43
N LEU A 72 10.64 1.98 -7.31
CA LEU A 72 11.01 2.47 -5.99
C LEU A 72 12.45 2.07 -5.62
N SER A 73 13.24 3.08 -5.23
CA SER A 73 14.49 2.89 -4.49
C SER A 73 14.24 2.35 -3.09
N LYS A 74 15.29 1.82 -2.45
CA LYS A 74 15.22 1.30 -1.08
C LYS A 74 14.67 2.35 -0.09
N GLU A 75 15.15 3.59 -0.18
CA GLU A 75 14.68 4.69 0.67
C GLU A 75 13.20 5.01 0.44
N GLN A 76 12.71 4.91 -0.80
CA GLN A 76 11.28 5.10 -1.09
C GLN A 76 10.43 3.96 -0.53
N VAL A 77 10.93 2.71 -0.54
CA VAL A 77 10.24 1.59 0.10
C VAL A 77 10.20 1.77 1.62
N ASP A 78 11.26 2.30 2.23
CA ASP A 78 11.30 2.60 3.65
C ASP A 78 10.26 3.68 4.03
N LYS A 79 10.11 4.73 3.21
CA LYS A 79 9.03 5.73 3.37
C LYS A 79 7.63 5.13 3.28
N VAL A 80 7.42 4.17 2.37
CA VAL A 80 6.13 3.45 2.27
C VAL A 80 5.86 2.66 3.55
N GLU A 81 6.89 2.01 4.12
CA GLU A 81 6.75 1.29 5.39
C GLU A 81 6.41 2.21 6.56
N GLU A 82 7.06 3.37 6.65
CA GLU A 82 6.80 4.37 7.68
C GLU A 82 5.36 4.90 7.61
N GLU A 83 4.93 5.35 6.43
CA GLU A 83 3.57 5.89 6.23
C GLU A 83 2.49 4.85 6.59
N LEU A 84 2.64 3.60 6.14
CA LEU A 84 1.67 2.55 6.45
C LEU A 84 1.68 2.15 7.93
N LYS A 85 2.81 2.30 8.64
CA LYS A 85 2.91 2.04 10.08
C LYS A 85 2.22 3.11 10.90
N GLU A 86 2.27 4.38 10.49
CA GLU A 86 1.53 5.46 11.15
C GLU A 86 0.04 5.15 11.14
N ASP A 87 -0.52 4.80 9.96
CA ASP A 87 -1.94 4.46 9.79
C ASP A 87 -2.38 3.17 10.54
N LEU A 88 -1.45 2.31 10.96
CA LEU A 88 -1.74 1.05 11.68
C LEU A 88 -1.66 1.15 13.20
N ASN A 89 -0.99 2.20 13.71
CA ASN A 89 -0.81 2.44 15.12
C ASN A 89 -1.78 3.50 15.68
N ASP A 90 -2.45 4.27 14.81
CA ASP A 90 -3.67 5.05 15.12
C ASP A 90 -4.91 4.14 15.36
#